data_AF-A0AAV4AFR4-F1
#
_entry.id   AF-A0AAV4AFR4-F1
#
_cell.length_a   1.000
_cell.length_b   1.000
_cell.length_c   1.000
_cell.angle_alpha   90.00
_cell.angle_beta   90.00
_cell.angle_gamma   90.00
#
_symmetry.space_group_name_H-M   'P 1'
#
loop_
_entity.id
_entity.type
_entity.pdbx_description
1 polymer ?
#
loop_
_entity_poly.entity_id
_entity_poly.type
_entity_poly.pdbx_seq_one_letter_code
_entity_poly.pdbx_strand_id
1 'polypeptide(L)'
;MDYFMNIHPHPAHSPDLAPSDFHLLGPLKRYLGGMVFETEDDLISELRNWFDNLDVDFFRVGINSLLSRWQKCIDLHGDYVESSGRVNFNLCEFQIYLIKTL
;
A
#
# COMPACT_ATOMS: atom_id res chain seq x y z
N MET A 1 -15.64 -24.21 2.17
CA MET A 1 -14.20 -24.11 2.46
C MET A 1 -14.04 -22.95 3.41
N ASP A 2 -13.94 -23.24 4.71
CA ASP A 2 -13.62 -22.22 5.70
C ASP A 2 -12.15 -21.84 5.49
N TYR A 3 -11.93 -20.67 4.91
CA TYR A 3 -10.59 -20.12 4.79
C TYR A 3 -10.08 -19.80 6.20
N PHE A 4 -9.12 -20.58 6.69
CA PHE A 4 -8.44 -20.38 7.97
C PHE A 4 -7.50 -19.17 7.87
N MET A 5 -8.06 -17.97 7.75
CA MET A 5 -7.30 -16.72 7.74
C MET A 5 -7.20 -16.20 9.17
N ASN A 6 -5.97 -16.06 9.67
CA ASN A 6 -5.73 -15.39 10.94
C ASN A 6 -5.71 -13.88 10.70
N ILE A 7 -6.75 -13.17 11.16
CA ILE A 7 -6.87 -11.72 11.00
C ILE A 7 -5.98 -11.05 12.05
N HIS A 8 -4.99 -10.29 11.61
CA HIS A 8 -4.15 -9.51 12.51
C HIS A 8 -4.89 -8.24 12.95
N PRO A 9 -4.88 -7.88 14.26
CA PRO A 9 -5.47 -6.63 14.71
C PRO A 9 -4.74 -5.44 14.07
N HIS A 10 -5.49 -4.51 13.48
CA HIS A 10 -4.96 -3.30 12.87
C HIS A 10 -5.54 -2.07 13.58
N PRO A 11 -4.71 -1.17 14.14
CA PRO A 11 -5.19 0.05 14.77
C PRO A 11 -5.87 0.99 13.77
N ALA A 12 -6.86 1.76 14.23
CA ALA A 12 -7.53 2.74 13.38
C ALA A 12 -6.56 3.85 12.96
N HIS A 13 -6.67 4.31 11.71
CA HIS A 13 -5.88 5.42 11.16
C HIS A 13 -4.35 5.22 11.16
N SER A 14 -3.86 3.99 11.02
CA SER A 14 -2.40 3.70 11.01
C SER A 14 -1.88 3.26 9.64
N PRO A 15 -1.91 4.13 8.61
CA PRO A 15 -1.36 3.79 7.28
C PRO A 15 0.16 3.55 7.32
N ASP A 16 0.84 4.12 8.32
CA ASP A 16 2.27 3.91 8.59
C ASP A 16 2.60 2.47 9.03
N LEU A 17 1.59 1.68 9.40
CA LEU A 17 1.70 0.26 9.76
C LEU A 17 1.16 -0.69 8.68
N ALA A 18 0.63 -0.17 7.58
CA ALA A 18 0.12 -0.97 6.46
C ALA A 18 1.14 -1.00 5.31
N PRO A 19 1.74 -2.16 4.96
CA PRO A 19 2.73 -2.24 3.88
C PRO A 19 2.20 -1.77 2.52
N SER A 20 0.91 -1.92 2.26
CA SER A 20 0.24 -1.31 1.10
C SER A 20 0.48 0.20 1.05
N ASP A 21 0.23 0.88 2.16
CA ASP A 21 0.21 2.34 2.22
C ASP A 21 1.61 2.95 2.29
N PHE A 22 2.49 2.42 3.16
CA PHE A 22 3.82 3.01 3.33
C PHE A 22 4.85 2.57 2.28
N HIS A 23 4.65 1.42 1.61
CA HIS A 23 5.65 0.86 0.70
C HIS A 23 5.17 0.73 -0.74
N LEU A 24 3.97 0.20 -0.98
CA LEU A 24 3.49 -0.13 -2.33
C LEU A 24 2.88 1.08 -3.06
N LEU A 25 1.96 1.79 -2.41
CA LEU A 25 1.14 2.83 -3.05
C LEU A 25 1.96 4.07 -3.45
N GLY A 26 3.04 4.39 -2.72
CA GLY A 26 3.91 5.51 -3.06
C GLY A 26 4.58 5.35 -4.44
N PRO A 27 5.37 4.29 -4.66
CA PRO A 27 5.93 3.94 -5.96
C PRO A 27 4.88 3.80 -7.06
N LEU A 28 3.75 3.14 -6.79
CA LEU A 28 2.68 2.98 -7.77
C LEU A 28 2.13 4.33 -8.24
N LYS A 29 1.86 5.26 -7.31
CA LYS A 29 1.40 6.62 -7.65
C LYS A 29 2.40 7.38 -8.51
N ARG A 30 3.70 7.20 -8.27
CA ARG A 30 4.74 7.82 -9.09
C ARG A 30 4.77 7.23 -10.50
N TYR A 31 4.59 5.91 -10.60
CA TYR A 31 4.53 5.21 -11.88
C TYR A 31 3.35 5.67 -12.73
N LEU A 32 2.15 5.70 -12.14
CA LEU A 32 0.92 6.13 -12.81
C LEU A 32 0.83 7.66 -13.00
N GLY A 33 1.78 8.41 -12.44
CA GLY A 33 1.74 9.87 -12.41
C GLY A 33 1.73 10.47 -13.82
N GLY A 34 0.63 11.13 -14.19
CA GLY A 34 0.49 11.80 -15.49
C GLY A 34 0.03 10.88 -16.62
N MET A 35 -0.22 9.60 -16.34
CA MET A 35 -0.86 8.70 -17.30
C MET A 35 -2.37 9.00 -17.35
N VAL A 36 -2.93 8.91 -18.55
CA VAL A 36 -4.38 9.01 -18.80
C VAL A 36 -4.80 7.73 -19.49
N PHE A 37 -5.83 7.09 -18.97
CA PHE A 37 -6.37 5.83 -19.49
C PHE A 37 -7.75 6.10 -20.07
N GLU A 38 -8.03 5.56 -21.25
CA GLU A 38 -9.33 5.71 -21.91
C GLU A 38 -10.35 4.71 -21.35
N THR A 39 -9.89 3.53 -20.94
CA THR A 39 -10.72 2.47 -20.39
C THR A 39 -10.16 1.88 -19.09
N GLU A 40 -11.01 1.16 -18.37
CA GLU A 40 -10.58 0.39 -17.19
C GLU A 40 -9.61 -0.74 -17.57
N ASP A 41 -9.81 -1.38 -18.73
CA ASP A 41 -8.93 -2.45 -19.21
C ASP A 41 -7.50 -1.94 -19.46
N ASP A 42 -7.35 -0.71 -19.97
CA ASP A 42 -6.05 -0.07 -20.15
C ASP A 42 -5.34 0.12 -18.80
N LEU A 43 -6.08 0.61 -17.79
CA LEU A 43 -5.57 0.77 -16.43
C LEU A 43 -5.17 -0.58 -15.81
N ILE A 44 -6.01 -1.61 -15.93
CA ILE A 44 -5.73 -2.94 -15.39
C ILE A 44 -4.51 -3.56 -16.07
N SER A 45 -4.40 -3.42 -17.40
CA SER A 45 -3.25 -3.90 -18.16
C SER A 45 -1.96 -3.22 -17.68
N GLU A 46 -1.99 -1.90 -17.49
CA GLU A 46 -0.84 -1.15 -17.03
C GLU A 46 -0.45 -1.48 -15.58
N LEU A 47 -1.43 -1.68 -14.69
CA LEU A 47 -1.21 -2.15 -13.33
C LEU A 47 -0.53 -3.52 -13.33
N ARG A 48 -1.03 -4.47 -14.14
CA ARG A 48 -0.42 -5.81 -14.26
C ARG A 48 1.01 -5.72 -14.75
N ASN A 49 1.26 -4.95 -15.80
CA ASN A 49 2.61 -4.71 -16.31
C ASN A 49 3.52 -4.14 -15.22
N TRP A 50 3.05 -3.17 -14.42
CA TRP A 50 3.85 -2.65 -13.31
C TRP A 50 4.19 -3.72 -12.27
N PHE A 51 3.20 -4.51 -11.84
CA PHE A 51 3.39 -5.59 -10.87
C PHE A 51 4.31 -6.69 -11.38
N ASP A 52 4.18 -7.09 -12.65
CA ASP A 52 5.02 -8.12 -13.29
C ASP A 52 6.49 -7.70 -13.40
N ASN A 53 6.76 -6.39 -13.39
CA ASN A 53 8.12 -5.84 -13.39
C ASN A 53 8.70 -5.59 -11.98
N LEU A 54 7.93 -5.84 -10.91
CA LEU A 54 8.46 -5.73 -9.55
C LEU A 54 9.23 -6.99 -9.16
N ASP A 55 10.40 -6.79 -8.55
CA ASP A 55 11.16 -7.88 -7.95
C ASP A 55 10.44 -8.43 -6.70
N VAL A 56 10.54 -9.72 -6.44
CA VAL A 56 10.11 -10.35 -5.18
C VAL A 56 10.74 -9.64 -3.97
N ASP A 57 11.97 -9.18 -4.10
CA ASP A 57 12.66 -8.45 -3.04
C ASP A 57 12.01 -7.09 -2.74
N PHE A 58 11.32 -6.46 -3.70
CA PHE A 58 10.52 -5.27 -3.42
C PHE A 58 9.46 -5.56 -2.36
N PHE A 59 8.70 -6.63 -2.50
CA PHE A 59 7.68 -7.02 -1.51
C PHE A 59 8.31 -7.46 -0.20
N ARG A 60 9.41 -8.21 -0.26
CA ARG A 60 10.15 -8.67 0.93
C ARG A 60 10.60 -7.49 1.79
N VAL A 61 11.10 -6.42 1.19
CA VAL A 61 11.51 -5.20 1.91
C VAL A 61 10.32 -4.56 2.61
N GLY A 62 9.19 -4.40 1.93
CA GLY A 62 7.98 -3.81 2.52
C GLY A 62 7.47 -4.60 3.73
N ILE A 63 7.37 -5.93 3.60
CA ILE A 63 6.92 -6.82 4.67
C ILE A 63 7.92 -6.85 5.84
N ASN A 64 9.22 -6.98 5.57
CA ASN A 64 10.23 -7.03 6.63
C ASN A 64 10.39 -5.70 7.37
N SER A 65 10.04 -4.58 6.73
CA SER A 65 10.04 -3.26 7.37
C SER A 65 8.99 -3.12 8.47
N LEU A 66 7.95 -3.99 8.48
CA LEU A 66 6.85 -3.95 9.44
C LEU A 66 7.33 -4.11 10.89
N LEU A 67 8.27 -5.03 11.15
CA LEU A 67 8.85 -5.22 12.48
C LEU A 67 9.51 -3.95 13.02
N SER A 68 10.29 -3.27 12.17
CA SER A 68 10.95 -2.02 12.56
C SER A 68 9.97 -0.88 12.80
N ARG A 69 8.86 -0.83 12.04
CA ARG A 69 7.81 0.18 12.18
C ARG A 69 6.97 -0.05 13.43
N TRP A 70 6.64 -1.31 13.76
CA TRP A 70 5.99 -1.64 15.02
C TRP A 70 6.84 -1.24 16.21
N GLN A 71 8.15 -1.53 16.18
CA GLN A 71 9.04 -1.10 17.25
C GLN A 71 9.05 0.42 17.41
N LYS A 72 9.16 1.17 16.30
CA LYS A 72 9.08 2.64 16.34
C LYS A 72 7.75 3.14 16.89
N CYS A 73 6.63 2.54 16.49
CA CYS A 73 5.32 2.90 17.00
C CYS A 73 5.23 2.70 18.52
N ILE A 74 5.81 1.62 19.06
CA ILE A 74 5.93 1.38 20.51
C ILE A 74 6.80 2.45 21.17
N ASP A 75 7.97 2.73 20.61
CA ASP A 75 8.91 3.72 21.12
C ASP A 75 8.32 5.14 21.12
N LEU A 76 7.43 5.43 20.17
CA LEU A 76 6.67 6.67 20.05
C LEU A 76 5.36 6.68 20.84
N HIS A 77 5.13 5.67 21.69
CA HIS A 77 3.90 5.54 22.49
C HIS A 77 2.60 5.59 21.68
N GLY A 78 2.63 5.03 20.46
CA GLY A 78 1.49 4.98 19.55
C GLY A 78 1.33 6.20 18.64
N ASP A 79 2.27 7.16 18.67
CA ASP A 79 2.31 8.25 17.69
C ASP A 79 2.81 7.76 16.31
N TYR A 80 2.55 8.55 15.28
CA TYR A 80 2.87 8.22 13.90
C TYR A 80 4.37 8.01 13.69
N VAL A 81 4.72 6.92 13.01
CA VAL A 81 6.11 6.57 12.69
C VAL A 81 6.74 7.56 11.69
N GLU A 82 5.93 8.25 10.90
CA GLU A 82 6.36 9.25 9.92
C GLU A 82 5.71 10.61 10.18
N SER A 83 6.52 11.68 10.24
CA SER A 83 6.04 13.05 10.18
C SER A 83 5.59 13.36 8.75
N SER A 84 4.31 13.14 8.46
CA SER A 84 3.75 13.25 7.11
C SER A 84 3.87 14.66 6.51
N GLY A 85 4.74 14.81 5.51
CA GLY A 85 4.58 15.85 4.49
C GLY A 85 3.33 15.52 3.68
N ARG A 86 2.20 16.17 4.01
CA ARG A 86 0.90 15.91 3.40
C ARG A 86 0.98 16.13 1.87
N VAL A 87 0.76 15.07 1.10
CA VAL A 87 0.32 15.21 -0.29
C VAL A 87 -1.14 14.77 -0.33
N ASN A 88 -2.02 15.75 -0.43
CA ASN A 88 -3.46 15.57 -0.38
C ASN A 88 -3.95 15.16 -1.78
N PHE A 89 -4.30 13.90 -1.96
CA PHE A 89 -5.10 13.44 -3.09
C PHE A 89 -6.13 12.44 -2.54
N ASN A 90 -7.41 12.68 -2.85
CA ASN A 90 -8.54 11.89 -2.38
C ASN A 90 -8.35 10.41 -2.76
N LEU A 91 -8.09 9.58 -1.75
CA LEU A 91 -7.86 8.13 -1.87
C LEU A 91 -9.15 7.29 -1.87
N CYS A 92 -10.33 7.93 -1.81
CA CYS A 92 -11.59 7.23 -1.62
C CYS A 92 -12.02 6.37 -2.84
N GLU A 93 -11.57 6.71 -4.05
CA GLU A 93 -11.94 5.95 -5.26
C GLU A 93 -10.95 4.83 -5.62
N PHE A 94 -9.66 4.98 -5.28
CA PHE A 94 -8.62 3.99 -5.63
C PHE A 94 -8.62 2.75 -4.72
N GLN A 95 -9.06 2.89 -3.46
CA GLN A 95 -9.15 1.75 -2.54
C GLN A 95 -10.21 0.72 -2.95
N ILE A 96 -11.27 1.14 -3.65
CA ILE A 96 -12.35 0.22 -4.08
C ILE A 96 -11.92 -0.64 -5.26
N TYR A 97 -11.15 -0.09 -6.21
CA TYR A 97 -10.71 -0.82 -7.39
C TYR A 97 -9.57 -1.80 -7.07
N LEU A 98 -8.60 -1.44 -6.22
CA LEU A 98 -7.48 -2.33 -5.91
C LEU A 98 -7.89 -3.60 -5.13
N ILE A 99 -8.97 -3.54 -4.33
CA ILE A 99 -9.47 -4.68 -3.52
C ILE A 99 -10.39 -5.61 -4.32
N LYS A 100 -10.93 -5.16 -5.47
CA LYS A 100 -11.82 -5.99 -6.31
C LYS A 100 -11.09 -6.76 -7.41
N THR A 101 -9.87 -6.38 -7.75
CA THR A 101 -9.08 -6.98 -8.83
C THR A 101 -8.02 -7.98 -8.31
N LEU A 102 -7.81 -8.06 -6.98
CA LEU A 102 -7.04 -9.10 -6.30
C LEU A 102 -7.98 -10.06 -5.55
#